data_AF-B9RPC9-F1
#
_entry.id   AF-B9RPC9-F1
#
_cell.length_a   1.000
_cell.length_b   1.000
_cell.length_c   1.000
_cell.angle_alpha   90.00
_cell.angle_beta   90.00
_cell.angle_gamma   90.00
#
_symmetry.space_group_name_H-M   'P 1'
#
loop_
_entity.id
_entity.type
_entity.pdbx_description
1 polymer ?
#
loop_
_entity_poly.entity_id
_entity_poly.type
_entity_poly.pdbx_seq_one_letter_code
_entity_poly.pdbx_strand_id
1 'polypeptide(L)'
;MESRLVELNSTETSIEHENDEKEEIYIARASIAKLSADLDKENERKANLLNELKQLREKIENKEGANGAVQKLMPLLESLKGMERREFVMQSYYDAKKSKLEAEVCELEDKWERGWDSEKLYNNLECALANSLENLTSVKKELAGRLREVMSIKRKIDDIPIQSELIQYERRLSELNAHIQEKHRQTRKYYATYNALLEIKELMLKETSLLNSISSQFQDAIISTDGRMKLINSMEGIVKGSQQKLQKVQVGLQEEQKACDALKKRYAAAMAEQRRCYSLLKAFQSAVHCYTLISAYLVDA
;
A
#
# COMPACT_ATOMS: atom_id res chain seq x y z
N MET A 1 58.26 77.67 73.60
CA MET A 1 58.53 77.59 72.14
C MET A 1 58.54 76.15 71.63
N GLU A 2 57.76 75.23 72.22
CA GLU A 2 57.69 73.83 71.75
C GLU A 2 56.26 73.27 71.62
N SER A 3 55.21 74.05 71.92
CA SER A 3 53.83 73.69 71.58
C SER A 3 53.52 73.73 70.07
N ARG A 4 54.43 74.23 69.24
CA ARG A 4 54.27 74.32 67.77
C ARG A 4 55.01 73.20 67.01
N LEU A 5 55.81 72.40 67.71
CA LEU A 5 56.57 71.28 67.14
C LEU A 5 55.80 69.95 67.25
N VAL A 6 54.80 69.86 68.13
CA VAL A 6 53.97 68.64 68.31
C VAL A 6 52.80 68.59 67.32
N GLU A 7 52.28 69.75 66.89
CA GLU A 7 51.20 69.81 65.88
C GLU A 7 51.69 69.47 64.46
N LEU A 8 52.95 69.77 64.11
CA LEU A 8 53.48 69.47 62.77
C LEU A 8 53.80 67.97 62.58
N ASN A 9 54.28 67.29 63.63
CA ASN A 9 54.53 65.83 63.58
C ASN A 9 53.24 64.98 63.52
N SER A 10 52.10 65.53 63.94
CA SER A 10 50.82 64.81 63.95
C SER A 10 50.10 64.87 62.59
N THR A 11 50.38 65.88 61.77
CA THR A 11 49.83 66.03 60.41
C THR A 11 50.64 65.30 59.34
N GLU A 12 51.95 65.14 59.54
CA GLU A 12 52.83 64.39 58.64
C GLU A 12 52.55 62.87 58.70
N THR A 13 52.24 62.35 59.90
CA THR A 13 51.94 60.93 60.13
C THR A 13 50.57 60.47 59.60
N SER A 14 49.59 61.37 59.43
CA SER A 14 48.29 61.01 58.82
C SER A 14 48.31 61.04 57.28
N ILE A 15 49.20 61.83 56.66
CA ILE A 15 49.36 61.88 55.20
C ILE A 15 50.19 60.68 54.71
N GLU A 16 51.16 60.21 55.49
CA GLU A 16 51.88 58.96 55.21
C GLU A 16 50.96 57.73 55.29
N HIS A 17 50.02 57.69 56.25
CA HIS A 17 49.09 56.56 56.39
C HIS A 17 48.04 56.47 55.26
N GLU A 18 47.52 57.61 54.77
CA GLU A 18 46.59 57.65 53.64
C GLU A 18 47.26 57.35 52.28
N ASN A 19 48.58 57.59 52.18
CA ASN A 19 49.34 57.29 50.96
C ASN A 19 49.74 55.79 50.92
N ASP A 20 50.06 55.21 52.07
CA ASP A 20 50.28 53.76 52.22
C ASP A 20 49.01 52.94 51.96
N GLU A 21 47.83 53.38 52.44
CA GLU A 21 46.56 52.70 52.13
C GLU A 21 46.17 52.80 50.64
N LYS A 22 46.47 53.91 49.97
CA LYS A 22 46.23 54.06 48.52
C LYS A 22 47.18 53.20 47.69
N GLU A 23 48.43 53.07 48.12
CA GLU A 23 49.41 52.19 47.48
C GLU A 23 49.03 50.72 47.68
N GLU A 24 48.56 50.32 48.86
CA GLU A 24 48.01 48.97 49.09
C GLU A 24 46.77 48.69 48.23
N ILE A 25 45.83 49.64 48.09
CA ILE A 25 44.67 49.47 47.22
C ILE A 25 45.09 49.40 45.73
N TYR A 26 46.12 50.13 45.34
CA TYR A 26 46.67 50.09 43.99
C TYR A 26 47.32 48.72 43.69
N ILE A 27 48.10 48.18 44.63
CA ILE A 27 48.72 46.85 44.55
C ILE A 27 47.65 45.74 44.57
N ALA A 28 46.60 45.88 45.39
CA ALA A 28 45.49 44.94 45.45
C ALA A 28 44.68 44.95 44.15
N ARG A 29 44.41 46.12 43.56
CA ARG A 29 43.75 46.24 42.24
C ARG A 29 44.61 45.66 41.12
N ALA A 30 45.92 45.88 41.14
CA ALA A 30 46.84 45.28 40.17
C ALA A 30 46.87 43.74 40.31
N SER A 31 46.80 43.23 41.53
CA SER A 31 46.73 41.79 41.82
C SER A 31 45.39 41.18 41.39
N ILE A 32 44.27 41.86 41.60
CA ILE A 32 42.94 41.43 41.13
C ILE A 32 42.89 41.44 39.60
N ALA A 33 43.42 42.47 38.94
CA ALA A 33 43.49 42.55 37.48
C ALA A 33 44.37 41.44 36.87
N LYS A 34 45.45 41.06 37.57
CA LYS A 34 46.31 39.94 37.17
C LYS A 34 45.60 38.59 37.36
N LEU A 35 44.91 38.39 38.48
CA LEU A 35 44.11 37.19 38.74
C LEU A 35 42.95 37.03 37.76
N SER A 36 42.27 38.12 37.38
CA SER A 36 41.21 38.06 36.36
C SER A 36 41.76 37.70 34.98
N ALA A 37 42.93 38.25 34.61
CA ALA A 37 43.59 37.90 33.35
C ALA A 37 44.05 36.43 33.31
N ASP A 38 44.55 35.89 34.44
CA ASP A 38 44.91 34.48 34.55
C ASP A 38 43.67 33.56 34.50
N LEU A 39 42.55 33.97 35.12
CA LEU A 39 41.28 33.24 35.06
C LEU A 39 40.71 33.19 33.63
N ASP A 40 40.79 34.31 32.89
CA ASP A 40 40.36 34.36 31.49
C ASP A 40 41.22 33.45 30.60
N LYS A 41 42.53 33.38 30.86
CA LYS A 41 43.46 32.51 30.15
C LYS A 41 43.18 31.02 30.43
N GLU A 42 42.82 30.67 31.66
CA GLU A 42 42.39 29.30 32.02
C GLU A 42 41.03 28.94 31.41
N ASN A 43 40.10 29.89 31.31
CA ASN A 43 38.83 29.68 30.63
C ASN A 43 39.01 29.47 29.12
N GLU A 44 39.93 30.19 28.49
CA GLU A 44 40.28 30.00 27.08
C GLU A 44 40.94 28.63 26.85
N ARG A 45 41.83 28.19 27.75
CA ARG A 45 42.39 26.82 27.75
C ARG A 45 41.31 25.76 27.91
N LYS A 46 40.36 25.94 28.82
CA LYS A 46 39.24 25.03 29.03
C LYS A 46 38.35 24.94 27.79
N ALA A 47 38.08 26.06 27.13
CA ALA A 47 37.32 26.09 25.88
C ALA A 47 38.05 25.34 24.75
N ASN A 48 39.37 25.52 24.63
CA ASN A 48 40.19 24.79 23.65
C ASN A 48 40.21 23.28 23.94
N LEU A 49 40.41 22.87 25.19
CA LEU A 49 40.35 21.46 25.59
C LEU A 49 38.98 20.83 25.33
N LEU A 50 37.89 21.56 25.58
CA LEU A 50 36.54 21.08 25.26
C LEU A 50 36.34 20.91 23.76
N ASN A 51 36.91 21.81 22.94
CA ASN A 51 36.83 21.71 21.50
C ASN A 51 37.68 20.55 20.97
N GLU A 52 38.88 20.33 21.51
CA GLU A 52 39.72 19.16 21.21
C GLU A 52 39.03 17.84 21.61
N LEU A 53 38.40 17.79 22.79
CA LEU A 53 37.61 16.63 23.21
C LEU A 53 36.41 16.37 22.30
N LYS A 54 35.77 17.43 21.79
CA LYS A 54 34.68 17.31 20.82
C LYS A 54 35.18 16.79 19.48
N GLN A 55 36.30 17.30 18.97
CA GLN A 55 36.94 16.82 17.75
C GLN A 55 37.44 15.37 17.88
N LEU A 56 37.95 14.98 19.04
CA LEU A 56 38.34 13.60 19.32
C LEU A 56 37.12 12.66 19.36
N ARG A 57 36.00 13.12 19.94
CA ARG A 57 34.73 12.37 19.94
C ARG A 57 34.18 12.17 18.53
N GLU A 58 34.13 13.24 17.72
CA GLU A 58 33.74 13.15 16.31
C GLU A 58 34.69 12.26 15.49
N LYS A 59 36.00 12.27 15.77
CA LYS A 59 36.95 11.35 15.12
C LYS A 59 36.77 9.89 15.54
N ILE A 60 36.22 9.62 16.73
CA ILE A 60 35.91 8.26 17.20
C ILE A 60 34.60 7.78 16.57
N GLU A 61 33.57 8.63 16.52
CA GLU A 61 32.29 8.33 15.85
C GLU A 61 32.44 8.20 14.33
N ASN A 62 33.22 9.07 13.69
CA ASN A 62 33.51 9.00 12.25
C ASN A 62 34.56 7.92 11.88
N LYS A 63 35.22 7.29 12.86
CA LYS A 63 36.03 6.07 12.65
C LYS A 63 35.13 4.83 12.59
N GLU A 64 34.07 4.88 11.78
CA GLU A 64 33.36 3.70 11.28
C GLU A 64 34.30 2.72 10.55
N GLY A 65 35.53 3.12 10.19
CA GLY A 65 36.52 2.23 9.59
C GLY A 65 36.92 1.04 10.45
N ALA A 66 37.01 1.17 11.78
CA ALA A 66 37.37 0.05 12.65
C ALA A 66 36.19 -0.88 12.94
N ASN A 67 35.02 -0.30 13.27
CA ASN A 67 33.83 -1.07 13.60
C ASN A 67 33.16 -1.68 12.36
N GLY A 68 33.14 -0.95 11.24
CA GLY A 68 32.66 -1.44 9.94
C GLY A 68 33.55 -2.51 9.31
N ALA A 69 34.88 -2.47 9.52
CA ALA A 69 35.77 -3.55 9.11
C ALA A 69 35.53 -4.81 9.94
N VAL A 70 35.36 -4.69 11.25
CA VAL A 70 35.03 -5.82 12.13
C VAL A 70 33.66 -6.41 11.82
N GLN A 71 32.65 -5.58 11.54
CA GLN A 71 31.32 -6.03 11.10
C GLN A 71 31.35 -6.76 9.75
N LYS A 72 32.24 -6.38 8.82
CA LYS A 72 32.43 -7.10 7.55
C LYS A 72 33.24 -8.39 7.70
N LEU A 73 34.20 -8.43 8.62
CA LEU A 73 35.05 -9.61 8.86
C LEU A 73 34.32 -10.73 9.61
N MET A 74 33.35 -10.39 10.46
CA MET A 74 32.58 -11.37 11.25
C MET A 74 31.83 -12.41 10.40
N PRO A 75 31.03 -12.03 9.37
CA PRO A 75 30.36 -13.00 8.50
C PRO A 75 31.34 -13.77 7.61
N LEU A 76 32.47 -13.15 7.22
CA LEU A 76 33.52 -13.83 6.46
C LEU A 76 34.20 -14.93 7.28
N LEU A 77 34.44 -14.69 8.57
CA LEU A 77 35.02 -15.68 9.48
C LEU A 77 34.05 -16.85 9.76
N GLU A 78 32.75 -16.56 9.91
CA GLU A 78 31.72 -17.61 10.02
C GLU A 78 31.63 -18.45 8.75
N SER A 79 31.70 -17.82 7.58
CA SER A 79 31.71 -18.51 6.29
C SER A 79 32.94 -19.41 6.12
N LEU A 80 34.13 -18.93 6.52
CA LEU A 80 35.36 -19.71 6.50
C LEU A 80 35.26 -20.96 7.39
N LYS A 81 34.81 -20.81 8.64
CA LYS A 81 34.58 -21.96 9.54
C LYS A 81 33.52 -22.92 8.99
N GLY A 82 32.52 -22.42 8.27
CA GLY A 82 31.52 -23.24 7.58
C GLY A 82 32.09 -24.01 6.39
N MET A 83 33.05 -23.41 5.66
CA MET A 83 33.77 -24.07 4.58
C MET A 83 34.68 -25.19 5.10
N GLU A 84 35.50 -24.94 6.13
CA GLU A 84 36.39 -25.93 6.72
C GLU A 84 35.64 -27.18 7.21
N ARG A 85 34.46 -27.01 7.83
CA ARG A 85 33.61 -28.14 8.23
C ARG A 85 33.12 -28.96 7.03
N ARG A 86 32.72 -28.30 5.94
CA ARG A 86 32.26 -29.00 4.74
C ARG A 86 33.39 -29.76 4.06
N GLU A 87 34.58 -29.16 3.99
CA GLU A 87 35.77 -29.80 3.46
C GLU A 87 36.14 -31.05 4.27
N PHE A 88 36.16 -30.95 5.59
CA PHE A 88 36.42 -32.10 6.47
C PHE A 88 35.42 -33.25 6.27
N VAL A 89 34.11 -32.94 6.17
CA VAL A 89 33.07 -33.95 5.91
C VAL A 89 33.25 -34.60 4.54
N MET A 90 33.57 -33.80 3.52
CA MET A 90 33.78 -34.27 2.15
C MET A 90 35.02 -35.16 2.04
N GLN A 91 36.11 -34.80 2.72
CA GLN A 91 37.32 -35.59 2.76
C GLN A 91 37.12 -36.93 3.47
N SER A 92 36.43 -36.93 4.61
CA SER A 92 36.05 -38.18 5.29
C SER A 92 35.16 -39.08 4.42
N TYR A 93 34.23 -38.51 3.66
CA TYR A 93 33.40 -39.26 2.71
C TYR A 93 34.24 -39.88 1.57
N TYR A 94 35.19 -39.13 1.02
CA TYR A 94 36.08 -39.64 -0.02
C TYR A 94 37.00 -40.75 0.48
N ASP A 95 37.57 -40.60 1.67
CA ASP A 95 38.43 -41.61 2.27
C ASP A 95 37.65 -42.90 2.51
N ALA A 96 36.44 -42.83 3.06
CA ALA A 96 35.59 -43.99 3.25
C ALA A 96 35.21 -44.68 1.92
N LYS A 97 34.90 -43.88 0.88
CA LYS A 97 34.56 -44.41 -0.44
C LYS A 97 35.77 -45.05 -1.12
N LYS A 98 36.96 -44.45 -0.96
CA LYS A 98 38.22 -44.98 -1.47
C LYS A 98 38.54 -46.33 -0.82
N SER A 99 38.48 -46.43 0.51
CA SER A 99 38.70 -47.70 1.22
C SER A 99 37.70 -48.79 0.82
N LYS A 100 36.44 -48.43 0.54
CA LYS A 100 35.44 -49.40 0.03
C LYS A 100 35.80 -49.91 -1.36
N LEU A 101 36.17 -49.02 -2.28
CA LEU A 101 36.59 -49.39 -3.63
C LEU A 101 37.86 -50.23 -3.62
N GLU A 102 38.84 -49.89 -2.76
CA GLU A 102 40.07 -50.67 -2.58
C GLU A 102 39.76 -52.08 -2.07
N ALA A 103 38.81 -52.24 -1.13
CA ALA A 103 38.37 -53.56 -0.68
C ALA A 103 37.68 -54.38 -1.79
N GLU A 104 36.84 -53.76 -2.61
CA GLU A 104 36.19 -54.42 -3.77
C GLU A 104 37.22 -54.86 -4.82
N VAL A 105 38.25 -54.04 -5.09
CA VAL A 105 39.35 -54.39 -6.00
C VAL A 105 40.15 -55.56 -5.45
N CYS A 106 40.54 -55.53 -4.17
CA CYS A 106 41.25 -56.65 -3.55
C CYS A 106 40.43 -57.94 -3.61
N GLU A 107 39.11 -57.89 -3.35
CA GLU A 107 38.26 -59.08 -3.50
C GLU A 107 38.24 -59.64 -4.92
N LEU A 108 38.24 -58.78 -5.94
CA LEU A 108 38.23 -59.19 -7.34
C LEU A 108 39.57 -59.78 -7.77
N GLU A 109 40.69 -59.20 -7.31
CA GLU A 109 42.04 -59.72 -7.54
C GLU A 109 42.23 -61.10 -6.88
N ASP A 110 41.79 -61.25 -5.64
CA ASP A 110 41.77 -62.52 -4.90
C ASP A 110 40.96 -63.60 -5.63
N LYS A 111 39.83 -63.20 -6.22
CA LYS A 111 38.95 -64.10 -6.98
C LYS A 111 39.56 -64.45 -8.34
N TRP A 112 40.32 -63.54 -8.96
CA TRP A 112 41.05 -63.76 -10.21
C TRP A 112 42.21 -64.76 -10.04
N GLU A 113 43.01 -64.62 -8.99
CA GLU A 113 44.14 -65.53 -8.71
C GLU A 113 43.68 -66.97 -8.41
N ARG A 114 42.46 -67.16 -7.90
CA ARG A 114 41.89 -68.49 -7.60
C ARG A 114 41.43 -69.28 -8.83
N GLY A 115 41.69 -68.82 -10.06
CA GLY A 115 41.42 -69.55 -11.30
C GLY A 115 39.93 -69.68 -11.59
N TRP A 116 39.38 -68.73 -12.35
CA TRP A 116 37.95 -68.68 -12.67
C TRP A 116 37.55 -69.59 -13.84
N ASP A 117 36.46 -70.33 -13.62
CA ASP A 117 35.81 -71.23 -14.57
C ASP A 117 35.11 -70.43 -15.69
N SER A 118 35.53 -70.61 -16.95
CA SER A 118 35.07 -69.84 -18.12
C SER A 118 33.55 -69.86 -18.31
N GLU A 119 32.91 -70.99 -17.96
CA GLU A 119 31.47 -71.17 -18.04
C GLU A 119 30.71 -70.34 -16.98
N LYS A 120 31.29 -70.15 -15.79
CA LYS A 120 30.73 -69.24 -14.77
C LYS A 120 30.83 -67.78 -15.20
N LEU A 121 31.87 -67.40 -15.94
CA LEU A 121 32.01 -66.03 -16.45
C LEU A 121 30.95 -65.70 -17.49
N TYR A 122 30.70 -66.60 -18.44
CA TYR A 122 29.65 -66.43 -19.45
C TYR A 122 28.26 -66.32 -18.81
N ASN A 123 27.94 -67.23 -17.89
CA ASN A 123 26.66 -67.21 -17.16
C ASN A 123 26.50 -65.95 -16.30
N ASN A 124 27.57 -65.50 -15.62
CA ASN A 124 27.53 -64.25 -14.85
C ASN A 124 27.33 -63.03 -15.75
N LEU A 125 27.93 -63.01 -16.94
CA LEU A 125 27.77 -61.92 -17.91
C LEU A 125 26.36 -61.91 -18.51
N GLU A 126 25.81 -63.07 -18.84
CA GLU A 126 24.44 -63.21 -19.33
C GLU A 126 23.42 -62.81 -18.26
N CYS A 127 23.62 -63.21 -17.00
CA CYS A 127 22.84 -62.72 -15.87
C CYS A 127 22.97 -61.20 -15.68
N ALA A 128 24.17 -60.62 -15.80
CA ALA A 128 24.39 -59.18 -15.71
C ALA A 128 23.69 -58.41 -16.85
N LEU A 129 23.72 -58.96 -18.07
CA LEU A 129 23.04 -58.38 -19.23
C LEU A 129 21.51 -58.47 -19.09
N ALA A 130 20.99 -59.62 -18.64
CA ALA A 130 19.57 -59.80 -18.34
C ALA A 130 19.10 -58.82 -17.25
N ASN A 131 19.86 -58.68 -16.16
CA ASN A 131 19.58 -57.71 -15.10
C ASN A 131 19.62 -56.27 -15.63
N SER A 132 20.57 -55.94 -16.51
CA SER A 132 20.65 -54.60 -17.12
C SER A 132 19.45 -54.30 -18.04
N LEU A 133 18.98 -55.31 -18.78
CA LEU A 133 17.80 -55.22 -19.64
C LEU A 133 16.54 -55.05 -18.79
N GLU A 134 16.38 -55.84 -17.73
CA GLU A 134 15.27 -55.74 -16.80
C GLU A 134 15.24 -54.35 -16.14
N ASN A 135 16.39 -53.89 -15.63
CA ASN A 135 16.54 -52.53 -15.10
C ASN A 135 16.15 -51.46 -16.14
N LEU A 136 16.59 -51.61 -17.40
CA LEU A 136 16.21 -50.70 -18.48
C LEU A 136 14.70 -50.71 -18.74
N THR A 137 14.05 -51.88 -18.73
CA THR A 137 12.60 -51.97 -18.91
C THR A 137 11.83 -51.38 -17.73
N SER A 138 12.33 -51.55 -16.50
CA SER A 138 11.79 -50.95 -15.29
C SER A 138 11.86 -49.42 -15.34
N VAL A 139 13.03 -48.87 -15.69
CA VAL A 139 13.22 -47.41 -15.87
C VAL A 139 12.33 -46.87 -16.99
N LYS A 140 12.20 -47.58 -18.12
CA LYS A 140 11.27 -47.21 -19.19
C LYS A 140 9.82 -47.18 -18.72
N LYS A 141 9.41 -48.14 -17.89
CA LYS A 141 8.06 -48.19 -17.30
C LYS A 141 7.83 -47.04 -16.32
N GLU A 142 8.81 -46.71 -15.49
CA GLU A 142 8.74 -45.54 -14.61
C GLU A 142 8.61 -44.26 -15.42
N LEU A 143 9.46 -44.07 -16.44
CA LEU A 143 9.40 -42.91 -17.33
C LEU A 143 8.02 -42.79 -18.02
N ALA A 144 7.45 -43.89 -18.49
CA ALA A 144 6.10 -43.91 -19.06
C ALA A 144 5.02 -43.59 -18.00
N GLY A 145 5.24 -43.95 -16.73
CA GLY A 145 4.42 -43.50 -15.59
C GLY A 145 4.50 -41.99 -15.42
N ARG A 146 5.70 -41.43 -15.30
CA ARG A 146 5.95 -39.98 -15.17
C ARG A 146 5.36 -39.19 -16.33
N LEU A 147 5.51 -39.67 -17.56
CA LEU A 147 4.96 -38.99 -18.74
C LEU A 147 3.43 -38.93 -18.70
N ARG A 148 2.76 -40.00 -18.24
CA ARG A 148 1.31 -40.00 -18.04
C ARG A 148 0.88 -39.01 -16.96
N GLU A 149 1.64 -38.90 -15.88
CA GLU A 149 1.42 -37.88 -14.83
C GLU A 149 1.57 -36.46 -15.38
N VAL A 150 2.65 -36.18 -16.11
CA VAL A 150 2.89 -34.87 -16.76
C VAL A 150 1.77 -34.52 -17.74
N MET A 151 1.32 -35.48 -18.55
CA MET A 151 0.19 -35.28 -19.46
C MET A 151 -1.11 -35.01 -18.70
N SER A 152 -1.34 -35.68 -17.56
CA SER A 152 -2.50 -35.41 -16.70
C SER A 152 -2.46 -34.00 -16.14
N ILE A 153 -1.30 -33.54 -15.67
CA ILE A 153 -1.12 -32.17 -15.17
C ILE A 153 -1.33 -31.16 -16.30
N LYS A 154 -0.77 -31.40 -17.49
CA LYS A 154 -0.95 -30.50 -18.63
C LYS A 154 -2.42 -30.33 -19.01
N ARG A 155 -3.20 -31.40 -19.07
CA ARG A 155 -4.66 -31.31 -19.32
C ARG A 155 -5.36 -30.45 -18.27
N LYS A 156 -5.03 -30.62 -16.98
CA LYS A 156 -5.58 -29.78 -15.91
C LYS A 156 -5.19 -28.31 -16.03
N ILE A 157 -4.02 -28.01 -16.58
CA ILE A 157 -3.59 -26.62 -16.87
C ILE A 157 -4.35 -26.08 -18.07
N ASP A 158 -4.50 -26.87 -19.14
CA ASP A 158 -5.23 -26.49 -20.34
C ASP A 158 -6.74 -26.24 -20.05
N ASP A 159 -7.29 -26.89 -19.01
CA ASP A 159 -8.66 -26.65 -18.52
C ASP A 159 -8.83 -25.29 -17.80
N ILE A 160 -7.73 -24.64 -17.40
CA ILE A 160 -7.77 -23.35 -16.71
C ILE A 160 -7.71 -22.23 -17.75
N PRO A 161 -8.70 -21.31 -17.78
CA PRO A 161 -8.70 -20.22 -18.75
C PRO A 161 -7.47 -19.33 -18.56
N ILE A 162 -6.82 -19.02 -19.69
CA ILE A 162 -5.62 -18.19 -19.73
C ILE A 162 -6.02 -16.73 -19.45
N GLN A 163 -5.07 -15.91 -18.98
CA GLN A 163 -5.29 -14.48 -18.70
C GLN A 163 -5.98 -13.72 -19.86
N SER A 164 -5.64 -14.04 -21.12
CA SER A 164 -6.30 -13.45 -22.29
C SER A 164 -7.77 -13.83 -22.41
N GLU A 165 -8.14 -15.07 -22.08
CA GLU A 165 -9.53 -15.54 -22.07
C GLU A 165 -10.32 -14.90 -20.93
N LEU A 166 -9.71 -14.79 -19.75
CA LEU A 166 -10.31 -14.08 -18.61
C LEU A 166 -10.65 -12.63 -18.97
N ILE A 167 -9.73 -11.90 -19.59
CA ILE A 167 -9.97 -10.51 -20.05
C ILE A 167 -11.10 -10.46 -21.09
N GLN A 168 -11.18 -11.44 -21.99
CA GLN A 168 -12.28 -11.53 -22.95
C GLN A 168 -13.63 -11.77 -22.26
N TYR A 169 -13.68 -12.68 -21.27
CA TYR A 169 -14.89 -12.94 -20.49
C TYR A 169 -15.31 -11.74 -19.68
N GLU A 170 -14.38 -11.04 -19.02
CA GLU A 170 -14.67 -9.80 -18.29
C GLU A 170 -15.27 -8.73 -19.18
N ARG A 171 -14.71 -8.53 -20.38
CA ARG A 171 -15.24 -7.60 -21.37
C ARG A 171 -16.64 -8.03 -21.81
N ARG A 172 -16.83 -9.31 -22.16
CA ARG A 172 -18.12 -9.83 -22.62
C ARG A 172 -19.20 -9.74 -21.54
N LEU A 173 -18.84 -10.00 -20.30
CA LEU A 173 -19.72 -9.85 -19.14
C LEU A 173 -20.10 -8.39 -18.91
N SER A 174 -19.14 -7.47 -19.07
CA SER A 174 -19.38 -6.03 -18.97
C SER A 174 -20.33 -5.53 -20.06
N GLU A 175 -20.15 -5.99 -21.31
CA GLU A 175 -21.06 -5.71 -22.42
C GLU A 175 -22.47 -6.25 -22.17
N LEU A 176 -22.57 -7.50 -21.71
CA LEU A 176 -23.85 -8.12 -21.35
C LEU A 176 -24.55 -7.35 -20.22
N ASN A 177 -23.81 -6.97 -19.17
CA ASN A 177 -24.35 -6.17 -18.08
C ASN A 177 -24.86 -4.81 -18.58
N ALA A 178 -24.14 -4.13 -19.48
CA ALA A 178 -24.61 -2.89 -20.09
C ALA A 178 -25.93 -3.09 -20.86
N HIS A 179 -26.06 -4.19 -21.63
CA HIS A 179 -27.30 -4.52 -22.33
C HIS A 179 -28.46 -4.81 -21.38
N ILE A 180 -28.23 -5.58 -20.31
CA ILE A 180 -29.24 -5.87 -19.29
C ILE A 180 -29.71 -4.58 -18.61
N GLN A 181 -28.79 -3.69 -18.24
CA GLN A 181 -29.12 -2.41 -17.61
C GLN A 181 -29.94 -1.51 -18.55
N GLU A 182 -29.58 -1.45 -19.84
CA GLU A 182 -30.34 -0.68 -20.82
C GLU A 182 -31.74 -1.25 -21.02
N LYS A 183 -31.90 -2.58 -21.14
CA LYS A 183 -33.22 -3.22 -21.21
C LYS A 183 -34.04 -2.95 -19.95
N HIS A 184 -33.44 -3.06 -18.77
CA HIS A 184 -34.12 -2.76 -17.52
C HIS A 184 -34.57 -1.29 -17.45
N ARG A 185 -33.77 -0.34 -17.94
CA ARG A 185 -34.15 1.07 -18.07
C ARG A 185 -35.31 1.27 -19.06
N GLN A 186 -35.27 0.61 -20.22
CA GLN A 186 -36.35 0.65 -21.21
C GLN A 186 -37.66 0.11 -20.63
N THR A 187 -37.62 -1.05 -19.98
CA THR A 187 -38.78 -1.66 -19.32
C THR A 187 -39.40 -0.72 -18.29
N ARG A 188 -38.58 -0.10 -17.42
CA ARG A 188 -39.08 0.89 -16.45
C ARG A 188 -39.74 2.09 -17.11
N LYS A 189 -39.19 2.59 -18.22
CA LYS A 189 -39.82 3.66 -19.01
C LYS A 189 -41.16 3.23 -19.59
N TYR A 190 -41.25 2.03 -20.15
CA TYR A 190 -42.51 1.52 -20.69
C TYR A 190 -43.59 1.39 -19.61
N TYR A 191 -43.25 0.85 -18.44
CA TYR A 191 -44.19 0.79 -17.31
C TYR A 191 -44.60 2.17 -16.80
N ALA A 192 -43.67 3.12 -16.70
CA ALA A 192 -44.00 4.49 -16.31
C ALA A 192 -44.97 5.15 -17.30
N THR A 193 -44.71 5.03 -18.60
CA THR A 193 -45.61 5.54 -19.64
C THR A 193 -46.96 4.84 -19.62
N TYR A 194 -46.98 3.51 -19.46
CA TYR A 194 -48.22 2.75 -19.36
C TYR A 194 -49.06 3.19 -18.16
N ASN A 195 -48.46 3.33 -16.97
CA ASN A 195 -49.16 3.78 -15.77
C ASN A 195 -49.70 5.21 -15.95
N ALA A 196 -48.92 6.12 -16.53
CA ALA A 196 -49.38 7.47 -16.83
C ALA A 196 -50.58 7.48 -17.80
N LEU A 197 -50.54 6.67 -18.86
CA LEU A 197 -51.66 6.53 -19.80
C LEU A 197 -52.90 5.90 -19.13
N LEU A 198 -52.70 4.95 -18.21
CA LEU A 198 -53.78 4.34 -17.45
C LEU A 198 -54.45 5.38 -16.53
N GLU A 199 -53.67 6.18 -15.81
CA GLU A 199 -54.19 7.28 -14.99
C GLU A 199 -54.95 8.32 -15.82
N ILE A 200 -54.43 8.70 -17.00
CA ILE A 200 -55.13 9.60 -17.93
C ILE A 200 -56.46 8.99 -18.37
N LYS A 201 -56.46 7.72 -18.78
CA LYS A 201 -57.69 7.00 -19.17
C LYS A 201 -58.73 7.02 -18.05
N GLU A 202 -58.31 6.74 -16.81
CA GLU A 202 -59.22 6.78 -15.66
C GLU A 202 -59.78 8.19 -15.39
N LEU A 203 -58.96 9.24 -15.54
CA LEU A 203 -59.41 10.62 -15.40
C LEU A 203 -60.41 10.99 -16.51
N MET A 204 -60.16 10.60 -17.76
CA MET A 204 -61.08 10.82 -18.88
C MET A 204 -62.43 10.09 -18.69
N LEU A 205 -62.41 8.87 -18.13
CA LEU A 205 -63.64 8.16 -17.77
C LEU A 205 -64.41 8.90 -16.67
N LYS A 206 -63.72 9.40 -15.63
CA LYS A 206 -64.32 10.20 -14.56
C LYS A 206 -64.95 11.49 -15.11
N GLU A 207 -64.27 12.17 -16.04
CA GLU A 207 -64.79 13.36 -16.72
C GLU A 207 -66.04 13.03 -17.55
N THR A 208 -66.02 11.94 -18.31
CA THR A 208 -67.17 11.49 -19.10
C THR A 208 -68.37 11.19 -18.21
N SER A 209 -68.17 10.46 -17.10
CA SER A 209 -69.23 10.19 -16.12
C SER A 209 -69.76 11.48 -15.47
N LEU A 210 -68.89 12.44 -15.17
CA LEU A 210 -69.26 13.74 -14.62
C LEU A 210 -70.12 14.54 -15.62
N LEU A 211 -69.70 14.65 -16.88
CA LEU A 211 -70.45 15.34 -17.93
C LEU A 211 -71.83 14.70 -18.16
N ASN A 212 -71.90 13.37 -18.18
CA ASN A 212 -73.18 12.66 -18.28
C ASN A 212 -74.10 12.96 -17.08
N SER A 213 -73.53 13.00 -15.86
CA SER A 213 -74.29 13.33 -14.65
C SER A 213 -74.82 14.78 -14.68
N ILE A 214 -73.99 15.73 -15.13
CA ILE A 214 -74.39 17.14 -15.28
C ILE A 214 -75.49 17.27 -16.33
N SER A 215 -75.36 16.60 -17.48
CA SER A 215 -76.36 16.62 -18.55
C SER A 215 -77.72 16.11 -18.06
N SER A 216 -77.73 15.00 -17.32
CA SER A 216 -78.95 14.45 -16.72
C SER A 216 -79.55 15.38 -15.66
N GLN A 217 -78.74 15.91 -14.73
CA GLN A 217 -79.23 16.85 -13.71
C GLN A 217 -79.78 18.14 -14.30
N PHE A 218 -79.20 18.62 -15.40
CA PHE A 218 -79.60 19.87 -16.04
C PHE A 218 -81.05 19.82 -16.53
N GLN A 219 -81.45 18.72 -17.18
CA GLN A 219 -82.80 18.58 -17.74
C GLN A 219 -83.89 18.66 -16.66
N ASP A 220 -83.68 18.01 -15.51
CA ASP A 220 -84.66 18.00 -14.42
C ASP A 220 -84.61 19.29 -13.58
N ALA A 221 -83.41 19.83 -13.35
CA ALA A 221 -83.21 20.99 -12.49
C ALA A 221 -83.74 22.30 -13.08
N ILE A 222 -83.71 22.48 -14.41
CA ILE A 222 -84.06 23.75 -15.04
C ILE A 222 -85.55 24.09 -14.91
N ILE A 223 -86.40 23.07 -14.73
CA ILE A 223 -87.86 23.16 -14.66
C ILE A 223 -88.32 23.97 -13.44
N SER A 224 -87.54 23.99 -12.35
CA SER A 224 -87.91 24.66 -11.10
C SER A 224 -86.82 25.59 -10.57
N THR A 225 -87.22 26.64 -9.84
CA THR A 225 -86.26 27.58 -9.22
C THR A 225 -85.37 26.89 -8.16
N ASP A 226 -85.96 25.99 -7.36
CA ASP A 226 -85.21 25.20 -6.38
C ASP A 226 -84.21 24.23 -7.04
N GLY A 227 -84.63 23.57 -8.13
CA GLY A 227 -83.75 22.72 -8.95
C GLY A 227 -82.56 23.50 -9.50
N ARG A 228 -82.79 24.70 -10.04
CA ARG A 228 -81.71 25.59 -10.52
C ARG A 228 -80.72 25.94 -9.42
N MET A 229 -81.18 26.26 -8.20
CA MET A 229 -80.31 26.58 -7.07
C MET A 229 -79.48 25.36 -6.63
N LYS A 230 -80.08 24.16 -6.58
CA LYS A 230 -79.36 22.90 -6.28
C LYS A 230 -78.29 22.58 -7.32
N LEU A 231 -78.58 22.77 -8.60
CA LEU A 231 -77.62 22.58 -9.68
C LEU A 231 -76.41 23.54 -9.54
N ILE A 232 -76.66 24.82 -9.23
CA ILE A 232 -75.60 25.81 -8.99
C ILE A 232 -74.70 25.38 -7.82
N ASN A 233 -75.30 24.98 -6.69
CA ASN A 233 -74.54 24.52 -5.51
C ASN A 233 -73.72 23.26 -5.82
N SER A 234 -74.27 22.33 -6.61
CA SER A 234 -73.57 21.11 -7.07
C SER A 234 -72.37 21.46 -7.96
N MET A 235 -72.54 22.35 -8.94
CA MET A 235 -71.47 22.84 -9.81
C MET A 235 -70.37 23.56 -9.01
N GLU A 236 -70.75 24.40 -8.05
CA GLU A 236 -69.79 25.08 -7.18
C GLU A 236 -68.96 24.07 -6.36
N GLY A 237 -69.61 23.02 -5.84
CA GLY A 237 -68.95 21.92 -5.14
C GLY A 237 -67.95 21.16 -6.03
N ILE A 238 -68.33 20.85 -7.28
CA ILE A 238 -67.47 20.18 -8.27
C ILE A 238 -66.24 21.04 -8.58
N VAL A 239 -66.42 22.33 -8.84
CA VAL A 239 -65.31 23.25 -9.14
C VAL A 239 -64.36 23.33 -7.95
N LYS A 240 -64.87 23.53 -6.73
CA LYS A 240 -64.05 23.57 -5.50
C LYS A 240 -63.27 22.27 -5.30
N GLY A 241 -63.94 21.11 -5.45
CA GLY A 241 -63.30 19.80 -5.31
C GLY A 241 -62.21 19.55 -6.36
N SER A 242 -62.46 19.95 -7.62
CA SER A 242 -61.48 19.86 -8.70
C SER A 242 -60.26 20.74 -8.42
N GLN A 243 -60.47 21.98 -7.97
CA GLN A 243 -59.40 22.92 -7.68
C GLN A 243 -58.53 22.47 -6.49
N GLN A 244 -59.13 21.91 -5.44
CA GLN A 244 -58.38 21.30 -4.33
C GLN A 244 -57.52 20.12 -4.80
N LYS A 245 -58.06 19.27 -5.68
CA LYS A 245 -57.31 18.12 -6.21
C LYS A 245 -56.15 18.57 -7.09
N LEU A 246 -56.36 19.58 -7.93
CA LEU A 246 -55.32 20.19 -8.76
C LEU A 246 -54.18 20.76 -7.91
N GLN A 247 -54.52 21.51 -6.85
CA GLN A 247 -53.53 22.07 -5.93
C GLN A 247 -52.70 20.97 -5.27
N LYS A 248 -53.33 19.88 -4.82
CA LYS A 248 -52.61 18.74 -4.23
C LYS A 248 -51.62 18.10 -5.20
N VAL A 249 -52.02 17.93 -6.47
CA VAL A 249 -51.14 17.38 -7.51
C VAL A 249 -49.98 18.34 -7.82
N GLN A 250 -50.24 19.65 -7.88
CA GLN A 250 -49.18 20.65 -8.10
C GLN A 250 -48.15 20.68 -6.99
N VAL A 251 -48.56 20.56 -5.72
CA VAL A 251 -47.64 20.47 -4.58
C VAL A 251 -46.77 19.22 -4.70
N GLY A 252 -47.37 18.05 -4.95
CA GLY A 252 -46.61 16.81 -5.14
C GLY A 252 -45.62 16.88 -6.32
N LEU A 253 -46.02 17.50 -7.43
CA LEU A 253 -45.13 17.73 -8.57
C LEU A 253 -43.92 18.60 -8.19
N GLN A 254 -44.13 19.64 -7.39
CA GLN A 254 -43.05 20.51 -6.94
C GLN A 254 -42.07 19.78 -6.01
N GLU A 255 -42.57 18.90 -5.13
CA GLU A 255 -41.76 18.07 -4.24
C GLU A 255 -40.89 17.09 -5.03
N GLU A 256 -41.48 16.36 -5.98
CA GLU A 256 -40.74 15.46 -6.87
C GLU A 256 -39.72 16.19 -7.74
N GLN A 257 -40.06 17.37 -8.25
CA GLN A 257 -39.12 18.18 -9.02
C GLN A 257 -37.88 18.56 -8.18
N LYS A 258 -38.09 18.95 -6.91
CA LYS A 258 -36.99 19.24 -5.98
C LYS A 258 -36.14 18.00 -5.71
N ALA A 259 -36.76 16.84 -5.52
CA ALA A 259 -36.04 15.57 -5.33
C ALA A 259 -35.20 15.20 -6.56
N CYS A 260 -35.78 15.33 -7.76
CA CYS A 260 -35.11 15.12 -9.03
C CYS A 260 -33.88 16.04 -9.20
N ASP A 261 -34.04 17.33 -8.91
CA ASP A 261 -32.95 18.30 -9.04
C ASP A 261 -31.85 18.08 -7.99
N ALA A 262 -32.22 17.66 -6.77
CA ALA A 262 -31.25 17.24 -5.76
C ALA A 262 -30.45 16.01 -6.24
N LEU A 263 -31.12 15.03 -6.83
CA LEU A 263 -30.46 13.83 -7.37
C LEU A 263 -29.53 14.18 -8.54
N LYS A 264 -29.95 15.04 -9.48
CA LYS A 264 -29.09 15.53 -10.58
C LYS A 264 -27.83 16.20 -10.07
N LYS A 265 -27.93 17.03 -9.02
CA LYS A 265 -26.76 17.68 -8.39
C LYS A 265 -25.80 16.64 -7.79
N ARG A 266 -26.31 15.65 -7.06
CA ARG A 266 -25.48 14.56 -6.49
C ARG A 266 -24.79 13.75 -7.58
N TYR A 267 -25.51 13.43 -8.66
CA TYR A 267 -24.93 12.74 -9.82
C TYR A 267 -23.82 13.57 -10.48
N ALA A 268 -24.05 14.87 -10.71
CA ALA A 268 -23.03 15.75 -11.28
C ALA A 268 -21.76 15.82 -10.42
N ALA A 269 -21.90 15.89 -9.09
CA ALA A 269 -20.78 15.87 -8.16
C ALA A 269 -20.00 14.54 -8.22
N ALA A 270 -20.70 13.41 -8.22
CA ALA A 270 -20.08 12.09 -8.34
C ALA A 270 -19.33 11.92 -9.68
N MET A 271 -19.90 12.42 -10.78
CA MET A 271 -19.24 12.40 -12.09
C MET A 271 -17.99 13.29 -12.13
N ALA A 272 -18.01 14.45 -11.46
CA ALA A 272 -16.83 15.31 -11.33
C ALA A 272 -15.71 14.60 -10.55
N GLU A 273 -16.05 13.93 -9.45
CA GLU A 273 -15.10 13.16 -8.65
C GLU A 273 -14.53 11.96 -9.43
N GLN A 274 -15.37 11.23 -10.18
CA GLN A 274 -14.91 10.16 -11.06
C GLN A 274 -13.90 10.67 -12.09
N ARG A 275 -14.17 11.82 -12.72
CA ARG A 275 -13.24 12.44 -13.68
C ARG A 275 -11.92 12.82 -13.00
N ARG A 276 -11.97 13.36 -11.79
CA ARG A 276 -10.78 13.69 -10.98
C ARG A 276 -9.93 12.46 -10.70
N CYS A 277 -10.54 11.38 -10.23
CA CYS A 277 -9.85 10.10 -9.98
C CYS A 277 -9.23 9.52 -11.26
N TYR A 278 -9.95 9.56 -12.38
CA TYR A 278 -9.42 9.11 -13.67
C TYR A 278 -8.21 9.92 -14.13
N SER A 279 -8.26 11.25 -14.01
CA SER A 279 -7.13 12.13 -14.32
C SER A 279 -5.91 11.81 -13.44
N LEU A 280 -6.12 11.57 -12.15
CA LEU A 280 -5.05 11.21 -11.22
C LEU A 280 -4.43 9.86 -11.59
N LEU A 281 -5.25 8.86 -11.90
CA LEU A 281 -4.78 7.53 -12.32
C LEU A 281 -3.97 7.60 -13.62
N LYS A 282 -4.39 8.43 -14.58
CA LYS A 282 -3.64 8.66 -15.83
C LYS A 282 -2.28 9.34 -15.57
N ALA A 283 -2.23 10.28 -14.63
CA ALA A 283 -0.98 10.91 -14.22
C ALA A 283 -0.03 9.89 -13.55
N PHE A 284 -0.55 9.05 -12.65
CA PHE A 284 0.21 7.96 -12.03
C PHE A 284 0.76 6.98 -13.07
N GLN A 285 -0.07 6.55 -14.03
CA GLN A 285 0.37 5.65 -15.10
C GLN A 285 1.50 6.26 -15.93
N SER A 286 1.43 7.56 -16.21
CA SER A 286 2.48 8.29 -16.94
C SER A 286 3.79 8.36 -16.12
N ALA A 287 3.70 8.64 -14.82
CA ALA A 287 4.86 8.67 -13.93
C ALA A 287 5.54 7.30 -13.79
N VAL A 288 4.75 6.22 -13.64
CA VAL A 288 5.25 4.84 -13.62
C VAL A 288 5.94 4.52 -14.94
N HIS A 289 5.36 4.90 -16.08
CA HIS A 289 6.00 4.70 -17.37
C HIS A 289 7.35 5.43 -17.50
N CYS A 290 7.43 6.69 -17.08
CA CYS A 290 8.69 7.43 -17.02
C CYS A 290 9.73 6.74 -16.12
N TYR A 291 9.31 6.27 -14.93
CA TYR A 291 10.21 5.54 -14.03
C TYR A 291 10.73 4.25 -14.67
N THR A 292 9.86 3.47 -15.32
CA THR A 292 10.27 2.23 -16.01
C THR A 292 11.27 2.49 -17.13
N LEU A 293 11.08 3.58 -17.90
CA LEU A 293 12.02 3.97 -18.95
C LEU A 293 13.37 4.36 -18.34
N ILE A 294 13.40 5.20 -17.31
CA ILE A 294 14.64 5.61 -16.64
C ILE A 294 15.37 4.39 -16.05
N SER A 295 14.66 3.46 -15.42
CA SER A 295 15.26 2.25 -14.87
C SER A 295 15.84 1.33 -15.95
N ALA A 296 15.21 1.26 -17.14
CA ALA A 296 15.77 0.49 -18.25
C ALA A 296 17.07 1.13 -18.77
N TYR A 297 17.09 2.46 -18.93
CA TYR A 297 18.30 3.18 -19.34
C TYR A 297 19.47 3.07 -18.35
N LEU A 298 19.20 2.92 -17.04
CA LEU A 298 20.24 2.75 -16.01
C LEU A 298 20.76 1.32 -15.87
N VAL A 299 20.01 0.32 -16.36
CA VAL A 299 20.44 -1.09 -16.35
C VAL A 299 21.27 -1.43 -17.59
N ASP A 300 21.03 -0.73 -18.70
CA ASP A 300 21.77 -0.90 -19.96
C ASP A 300 23.06 -0.04 -20.05
N ALA A 301 23.38 0.77 -19.03
CA ALA A 301 24.56 1.64 -18.96
C ALA A 301 25.59 1.14 -17.93
#